data_AF-A0A564TJG8-F1
#
_entry.id   AF-A0A564TJG8-F1
#
_cell.length_a   1.000
_cell.length_b   1.000
_cell.length_c   1.000
_cell.angle_alpha   90.00
_cell.angle_beta   90.00
_cell.angle_gamma   90.00
#
_symmetry.space_group_name_H-M   'P 1'
#
loop_
_entity.id
_entity.type
_entity.pdbx_description
1 polymer ?
#
loop_
_entity_poly.entity_id
_entity_poly.type
_entity_poly.pdbx_seq_one_letter_code
_entity_poly.pdbx_strand_id
1 'polypeptide(L)'
;MSSLPLADCQIEIQRGLTTSSTAIFVPFTTQELFDNGKESLYYGLNALSNNLIMVDRKKLKNPNGLILGTPGSGKSFSAKREITNAFLVTDDDIIICDPEAEYAPLVERLHGQVIHIGPASTQYINPMDINSNYSEEDNPLALKADFILSLCELVVGGKEGLQPVEKTVIDRCVHVVYRKYFENPTPENMPLLEDLYNALLTQDEPEARHVAAALEIYVKGSLNIFNHHTNVDIHNRIVCFDIKQLGKQLKKLGFLLC
;
A
#
# COMPACT_ATOMS: atom_id res chain seq x y z
N MET A 1 20.35 -35.91 34.69
CA MET A 1 21.28 -34.84 35.14
C MET A 1 22.24 -34.58 34.00
N SER A 2 21.97 -33.57 33.16
CA SER A 2 22.89 -33.17 32.09
C SER A 2 22.90 -31.64 32.07
N SER A 3 24.08 -31.05 32.20
CA SER A 3 24.38 -29.61 32.18
C SER A 3 24.01 -28.81 33.43
N LEU A 4 24.87 -28.90 34.46
CA LEU A 4 25.26 -27.71 35.22
C LEU A 4 26.37 -26.99 34.43
N PRO A 5 26.47 -25.65 34.47
CA PRO A 5 27.46 -24.88 33.71
C PRO A 5 28.85 -24.92 34.39
N LEU A 6 29.25 -26.11 34.83
CA LEU A 6 30.52 -26.36 35.52
C LEU A 6 31.63 -26.82 34.58
N ALA A 7 31.37 -26.79 33.26
CA ALA A 7 32.26 -27.32 32.22
C ALA A 7 32.68 -28.79 32.44
N ASP A 8 31.90 -29.56 33.20
CA ASP A 8 32.13 -30.97 33.47
C ASP A 8 31.05 -31.82 32.79
N CYS A 9 31.44 -32.56 31.75
CA CYS A 9 30.54 -33.44 31.01
C CYS A 9 30.64 -34.86 31.56
N GLN A 10 29.76 -35.19 32.49
CA GLN A 10 29.69 -36.52 33.13
C GLN A 10 28.97 -37.59 32.29
N ILE A 11 28.70 -37.31 31.00
CA ILE A 11 28.07 -38.27 30.09
C ILE A 11 29.17 -39.18 29.54
N GLU A 12 29.26 -40.41 30.07
CA GLU A 12 30.23 -41.42 29.64
C GLU A 12 30.07 -41.85 28.16
N ILE A 13 28.86 -41.73 27.62
CA ILE A 13 28.56 -42.15 26.25
C ILE A 13 28.86 -41.01 25.28
N GLN A 14 30.07 -41.02 24.73
CA GLN A 14 30.46 -40.13 23.65
C GLN A 14 30.34 -40.87 22.31
N ARG A 15 29.37 -40.47 21.48
CA ARG A 15 29.27 -40.94 20.09
C ARG A 15 30.13 -40.05 19.21
N GLY A 16 31.26 -40.57 18.75
CA GLY A 16 32.05 -39.91 17.70
C GLY A 16 31.25 -39.88 16.41
N LEU A 17 30.98 -38.67 15.89
CA LEU A 17 30.48 -38.49 14.53
C LEU A 17 31.68 -38.28 13.62
N THR A 18 31.76 -39.05 12.55
CA THR A 18 32.73 -38.74 11.48
C THR A 18 32.33 -37.41 10.83
N THR A 19 33.29 -36.67 10.27
CA THR A 19 33.01 -35.45 9.49
C THR A 19 31.99 -35.74 8.39
N SER A 20 32.05 -36.92 7.76
CA SER A 20 31.08 -37.38 6.77
C SER A 20 29.66 -37.57 7.34
N SER A 21 29.53 -38.18 8.52
CA SER A 21 28.23 -38.33 9.20
C SER A 21 27.66 -36.98 9.63
N THR A 22 28.52 -36.04 10.05
CA THR A 22 28.14 -34.67 10.37
C THR A 22 27.69 -33.92 9.12
N ALA A 23 28.38 -34.14 8.01
CA ALA A 23 28.08 -33.53 6.71
C ALA A 23 26.73 -33.99 6.13
N ILE A 24 26.23 -35.18 6.47
CA ILE A 24 24.90 -35.64 6.03
C ILE A 24 23.76 -34.82 6.65
N PHE A 25 23.97 -34.23 7.85
CA PHE A 25 22.95 -33.39 8.49
C PHE A 25 22.78 -32.02 7.83
N VAL A 26 23.75 -31.57 7.03
CA VAL A 26 23.66 -30.36 6.22
C VAL A 26 23.71 -30.79 4.76
N PRO A 27 22.56 -30.95 4.08
CA PRO A 27 22.55 -31.44 2.71
C PRO A 27 23.29 -30.46 1.78
N PHE A 28 24.57 -30.75 1.49
CA PHE A 28 25.39 -29.96 0.56
C PHE A 28 24.91 -30.05 -0.90
N THR A 29 23.94 -30.95 -1.16
CA THR A 29 23.31 -31.13 -2.48
C THR A 29 22.10 -30.23 -2.68
N THR A 30 21.56 -29.59 -1.64
CA THR A 30 20.41 -28.69 -1.76
C THR A 30 20.84 -27.24 -1.56
N GLN A 31 20.40 -26.38 -2.48
CA GLN A 31 20.55 -24.94 -2.28
C GLN A 31 19.55 -24.51 -1.21
N GLU A 32 20.06 -24.01 -0.09
CA GLU A 32 19.24 -23.48 1.00
C GLU A 32 19.09 -21.96 0.87
N LEU A 33 17.86 -21.50 1.10
CA LEU A 33 17.53 -20.08 1.21
C LEU A 33 17.39 -19.76 2.70
N PHE A 34 18.53 -19.54 3.36
CA PHE A 34 18.58 -19.26 4.79
C PHE A 34 19.46 -18.05 5.07
N ASP A 35 18.81 -16.92 5.31
CA ASP A 35 19.44 -15.66 5.64
C ASP A 35 19.43 -15.44 7.16
N ASN A 36 20.62 -15.35 7.76
CA ASN A 36 20.80 -15.22 9.22
C ASN A 36 20.61 -13.78 9.74
N GLY A 37 20.06 -12.89 8.91
CA GLY A 37 19.81 -11.50 9.29
C GLY A 37 18.75 -11.40 10.38
N LYS A 38 18.87 -10.35 11.23
CA LYS A 38 17.86 -10.05 12.26
C LYS A 38 16.48 -9.77 11.64
N GLU A 39 16.44 -9.29 10.40
CA GLU A 39 15.24 -8.92 9.67
C GLU A 39 14.75 -10.00 8.69
N SER A 40 15.28 -11.23 8.79
CA SER A 40 14.85 -12.31 7.88
C SER A 40 13.47 -12.84 8.25
N LEU A 41 12.61 -12.96 7.23
CA LEU A 41 11.25 -13.45 7.37
C LEU A 41 11.16 -14.93 7.02
N TYR A 42 10.30 -15.63 7.75
CA TYR A 42 10.00 -17.04 7.52
C TYR A 42 8.98 -17.21 6.38
N TYR A 43 9.40 -17.93 5.33
CA TYR A 43 8.58 -18.20 4.14
C TYR A 43 8.03 -19.62 4.06
N GLY A 44 8.60 -20.57 4.80
CA GLY A 44 8.13 -21.95 4.80
C GLY A 44 9.27 -22.95 4.95
N LEU A 45 9.04 -24.17 4.48
CA LEU A 45 10.02 -25.24 4.49
C LEU A 45 10.47 -25.54 3.07
N ASN A 46 11.76 -25.84 2.92
CA ASN A 46 12.31 -26.40 1.70
C ASN A 46 11.70 -27.79 1.47
N ALA A 47 11.12 -28.02 0.30
CA ALA A 47 10.40 -29.26 0.01
C ALA A 47 11.31 -30.51 -0.01
N LEU A 48 12.63 -30.35 -0.22
CA LEU A 48 13.58 -31.45 -0.28
C LEU A 48 14.24 -31.71 1.08
N SER A 49 14.77 -30.66 1.70
CA SER A 49 15.53 -30.78 2.94
C SER A 49 14.70 -30.62 4.21
N ASN A 50 13.46 -30.10 4.10
CA ASN A 50 12.63 -29.65 5.22
C ASN A 50 13.29 -28.59 6.12
N ASN A 51 14.35 -27.94 5.64
CA ASN A 51 14.96 -26.80 6.32
C ASN A 51 14.09 -25.55 6.19
N LEU A 52 14.25 -24.62 7.13
CA LEU A 52 13.54 -23.35 7.11
C LEU A 52 13.98 -22.51 5.90
N ILE A 53 13.02 -21.88 5.25
CA ILE A 53 13.26 -20.81 4.28
C ILE A 53 13.15 -19.48 5.02
N MET A 54 14.28 -18.81 5.23
CA MET A 54 14.39 -17.52 5.90
C MET A 54 15.02 -16.53 4.93
N VAL A 55 14.33 -15.44 4.61
CA VAL A 55 14.81 -14.47 3.61
C VAL A 55 14.52 -13.05 4.06
N ASP A 56 15.53 -12.18 3.95
CA ASP A 56 15.35 -10.73 4.03
C ASP A 56 15.24 -10.15 2.62
N ARG A 57 14.02 -9.75 2.22
CA ARG A 57 13.76 -9.20 0.89
C ARG A 57 14.49 -7.88 0.65
N LYS A 58 14.84 -7.12 1.70
CA LYS A 58 15.52 -5.82 1.58
C LYS A 58 16.94 -5.96 1.03
N LYS A 59 17.54 -7.14 1.14
CA LYS A 59 18.87 -7.45 0.57
C LYS A 59 18.83 -7.92 -0.88
N LEU A 60 17.65 -8.20 -1.43
CA LEU A 60 17.49 -8.63 -2.81
C LEU A 60 17.56 -7.42 -3.75
N LYS A 61 17.86 -7.67 -5.04
CA LYS A 61 17.84 -6.61 -6.06
C LYS A 61 16.47 -5.91 -6.17
N ASN A 62 15.40 -6.63 -5.87
CA ASN A 62 14.05 -6.12 -5.85
C ASN A 62 13.31 -6.74 -4.65
N PRO A 63 12.80 -5.94 -3.69
CA PRO A 63 12.14 -6.43 -2.49
C PRO A 63 10.65 -6.82 -2.71
N ASN A 64 10.14 -6.71 -3.94
CA ASN A 64 8.73 -6.96 -4.24
C ASN A 64 8.36 -8.45 -4.10
N GLY A 65 7.16 -8.71 -3.57
CA GLY A 65 6.57 -10.05 -3.45
C GLY A 65 5.28 -10.18 -4.28
N LEU A 66 5.02 -11.39 -4.79
CA LEU A 66 3.82 -11.72 -5.55
C LEU A 66 3.18 -12.99 -4.99
N ILE A 67 1.95 -12.89 -4.49
CA ILE A 67 1.17 -14.03 -3.97
C ILE A 67 0.03 -14.34 -4.95
N LEU A 68 0.12 -15.46 -5.64
CA LEU A 68 -0.91 -15.94 -6.57
C LEU A 68 -1.53 -17.26 -6.07
N GLY A 69 -2.82 -17.45 -6.37
CA GLY A 69 -3.52 -18.66 -5.99
C GLY A 69 -5.02 -18.58 -6.29
N THR A 70 -5.67 -19.74 -6.42
CA THR A 70 -7.12 -19.82 -6.60
C THR A 70 -7.87 -19.48 -5.31
N PRO A 71 -9.15 -19.07 -5.35
CA PRO A 71 -9.95 -18.91 -4.14
C PRO A 71 -9.89 -20.19 -3.27
N GLY A 72 -9.65 -20.04 -1.98
CA GLY A 72 -9.48 -21.17 -1.05
C GLY A 72 -8.06 -21.76 -0.97
N SER A 73 -7.10 -21.33 -1.79
CA SER A 73 -5.73 -21.88 -1.78
C SER A 73 -4.83 -21.41 -0.62
N GLY A 74 -5.36 -20.61 0.32
CA GLY A 74 -4.59 -20.07 1.44
C GLY A 74 -3.83 -18.77 1.16
N LYS A 75 -4.15 -18.02 0.09
CA LYS A 75 -3.52 -16.71 -0.21
C LYS A 75 -3.55 -15.74 0.96
N SER A 76 -4.75 -15.44 1.47
CA SER A 76 -4.93 -14.48 2.57
C SER A 76 -4.30 -14.98 3.86
N PHE A 77 -4.25 -16.29 4.08
CA PHE A 77 -3.52 -16.87 5.21
C PHE A 77 -2.01 -16.63 5.08
N SER A 78 -1.43 -16.86 3.91
CA SER A 78 0.00 -16.59 3.66
C SER A 78 0.33 -15.10 3.82
N ALA A 79 -0.50 -14.21 3.27
CA ALA A 79 -0.33 -12.77 3.39
C ALA A 79 -0.43 -12.29 4.86
N LYS A 80 -1.44 -12.74 5.61
CA LYS A 80 -1.58 -12.45 7.05
C LYS A 80 -0.38 -12.94 7.85
N ARG A 81 0.14 -14.12 7.54
CA ARG A 81 1.36 -14.66 8.17
C ARG A 81 2.57 -13.76 7.88
N GLU A 82 2.74 -13.33 6.63
CA GLU A 82 3.85 -12.45 6.24
C GLU A 82 3.75 -11.07 6.92
N ILE A 83 2.56 -10.46 6.94
CA ILE A 83 2.28 -9.20 7.66
C ILE A 83 2.61 -9.34 9.15
N THR A 84 2.12 -10.40 9.79
CA THR A 84 2.38 -10.64 11.21
C THR A 84 3.87 -10.85 11.48
N ASN A 85 4.58 -11.53 10.58
CA ASN A 85 6.00 -11.78 10.74
C ASN A 85 6.81 -10.49 10.58
N ALA A 86 6.51 -9.68 9.55
CA ALA A 86 7.11 -8.37 9.37
C ALA A 86 6.86 -7.47 10.59
N PHE A 87 5.63 -7.47 11.12
CA PHE A 87 5.28 -6.70 12.31
C PHE A 87 6.14 -7.06 13.54
N LEU A 88 6.40 -8.36 13.74
CA LEU A 88 7.13 -8.86 14.91
C LEU A 88 8.65 -8.79 14.77
N VAL A 89 9.17 -8.91 13.55
CA VAL A 89 10.61 -9.06 13.29
C VAL A 89 11.28 -7.75 12.92
N THR A 90 10.56 -6.86 12.22
CA THR A 90 11.10 -5.60 11.74
C THR A 90 10.44 -4.41 12.44
N ASP A 91 10.99 -3.22 12.22
CA ASP A 91 10.40 -1.94 12.62
C ASP A 91 9.72 -1.22 11.44
N ASP A 92 9.51 -1.93 10.33
CA ASP A 92 8.97 -1.36 9.09
C ASP A 92 7.48 -0.99 9.22
N ASP A 93 7.08 0.11 8.59
CA ASP A 93 5.67 0.50 8.44
C ASP A 93 4.92 -0.49 7.52
N ILE A 94 3.70 -0.86 7.91
CA ILE A 94 2.86 -1.82 7.19
C ILE A 94 1.54 -1.15 6.81
N ILE A 95 1.41 -0.87 5.52
CA ILE A 95 0.22 -0.25 4.94
C ILE A 95 -0.52 -1.30 4.10
N ILE A 96 -1.82 -1.47 4.37
CA ILE A 96 -2.66 -2.50 3.74
C ILE A 96 -3.85 -1.82 3.07
N CYS A 97 -4.03 -2.06 1.78
CA CYS A 97 -5.25 -1.71 1.06
C CYS A 97 -6.16 -2.95 0.98
N ASP A 98 -7.31 -2.92 1.68
CA ASP A 98 -8.16 -4.08 1.91
C ASP A 98 -9.55 -3.94 1.25
N PRO A 99 -9.74 -4.48 0.03
CA PRO A 99 -11.00 -4.40 -0.70
C PRO A 99 -12.09 -5.36 -0.23
N GLU A 100 -11.75 -6.34 0.62
CA GLU A 100 -12.64 -7.41 1.10
C GLU A 100 -12.89 -7.37 2.61
N ALA A 101 -12.22 -6.44 3.33
CA ALA A 101 -12.14 -6.36 4.78
C ALA A 101 -11.66 -7.68 5.42
N GLU A 102 -10.67 -8.35 4.79
CA GLU A 102 -10.08 -9.58 5.31
C GLU A 102 -8.99 -9.34 6.37
N TYR A 103 -8.28 -8.22 6.29
CA TYR A 103 -7.09 -7.87 7.08
C TYR A 103 -7.41 -6.96 8.26
N ALA A 104 -8.51 -6.20 8.21
CA ALA A 104 -8.93 -5.34 9.32
C ALA A 104 -8.95 -6.07 10.69
N PRO A 105 -9.51 -7.30 10.85
CA PRO A 105 -9.49 -8.01 12.13
C PRO A 105 -8.10 -8.46 12.60
N LEU A 106 -7.11 -8.54 11.70
CA LEU A 106 -5.71 -8.79 12.05
C LEU A 106 -5.07 -7.50 12.57
N VAL A 107 -5.27 -6.39 11.86
CA VAL A 107 -4.72 -5.08 12.21
C VAL A 107 -5.23 -4.64 13.57
N GLU A 108 -6.52 -4.78 13.85
CA GLU A 108 -7.10 -4.49 15.18
C GLU A 108 -6.46 -5.33 16.29
N ARG A 109 -6.17 -6.62 16.03
CA ARG A 109 -5.49 -7.49 17.00
C ARG A 109 -4.03 -7.14 17.24
N LEU A 110 -3.38 -6.54 16.25
CA LEU A 110 -2.02 -6.01 16.37
C LEU A 110 -2.02 -4.57 16.93
N HIS A 111 -3.15 -4.10 17.46
CA HIS A 111 -3.33 -2.73 17.95
C HIS A 111 -3.02 -1.66 16.90
N GLY A 112 -3.28 -1.99 15.63
CA GLY A 112 -3.16 -1.12 14.47
C GLY A 112 -4.32 -0.17 14.28
N GLN A 113 -4.22 0.65 13.24
CA GLN A 113 -5.26 1.58 12.83
C GLN A 113 -6.02 1.04 11.61
N VAL A 114 -7.35 0.99 11.70
CA VAL A 114 -8.22 0.70 10.56
C VAL A 114 -8.94 1.97 10.15
N ILE A 115 -8.82 2.33 8.88
CA ILE A 115 -9.44 3.49 8.26
C ILE A 115 -10.51 2.96 7.33
N HIS A 116 -11.78 3.20 7.67
CA HIS A 116 -12.91 2.76 6.87
C HIS A 116 -13.27 3.84 5.86
N ILE A 117 -13.19 3.51 4.57
CA ILE A 117 -13.56 4.42 3.49
C ILE A 117 -14.83 3.88 2.84
N GLY A 118 -15.92 4.59 3.03
CA GLY A 118 -17.23 4.19 2.52
C GLY A 118 -18.27 5.31 2.65
N PRO A 119 -19.39 5.25 1.90
CA PRO A 119 -20.40 6.31 1.93
C PRO A 119 -21.03 6.53 3.32
N ALA A 120 -20.99 5.52 4.19
CA ALA A 120 -21.46 5.60 5.57
C ALA A 120 -20.36 6.00 6.57
N SER A 121 -19.10 6.13 6.12
CA SER A 121 -17.98 6.51 6.96
C SER A 121 -17.92 8.04 7.11
N THR A 122 -17.41 8.47 8.26
CA THR A 122 -17.04 9.87 8.51
C THR A 122 -15.57 10.15 8.18
N GLN A 123 -14.83 9.16 7.69
CA GLN A 123 -13.41 9.28 7.33
C GLN A 123 -13.28 9.53 5.82
N TYR A 124 -12.54 10.58 5.48
CA TYR A 124 -12.36 11.04 4.11
C TYR A 124 -10.87 11.24 3.79
N ILE A 125 -10.53 10.96 2.55
CA ILE A 125 -9.21 11.20 1.97
C ILE A 125 -9.41 12.08 0.75
N ASN A 126 -8.79 13.25 0.74
CA ASN A 126 -8.88 14.19 -0.37
C ASN A 126 -7.84 13.84 -1.45
N PRO A 127 -8.26 13.51 -2.69
CA PRO A 127 -7.33 13.28 -3.81
C PRO A 127 -6.51 14.51 -4.18
N MET A 128 -6.97 15.71 -3.82
CA MET A 128 -6.29 16.99 -4.07
C MET A 128 -5.38 17.40 -2.90
N ASP A 129 -5.19 16.56 -1.88
CA ASP A 129 -4.29 16.85 -0.78
C ASP A 129 -2.82 16.79 -1.24
N ILE A 130 -2.06 17.86 -1.04
CA ILE A 130 -0.65 17.92 -1.43
C ILE A 130 0.22 18.10 -0.19
N ASN A 131 1.18 17.19 -0.01
CA ASN A 131 2.20 17.33 1.00
C ASN A 131 3.48 17.88 0.36
N SER A 132 4.00 18.98 0.87
CA SER A 132 5.23 19.61 0.37
C SER A 132 6.48 18.74 0.54
N ASN A 133 6.39 17.67 1.35
CA ASN A 133 7.50 16.76 1.63
C ASN A 133 7.55 15.53 0.71
N TYR A 134 6.77 15.48 -0.38
CA TYR A 134 6.70 14.32 -1.27
C TYR A 134 8.03 13.99 -1.97
N SER A 135 8.87 15.00 -2.22
CA SER A 135 10.18 14.82 -2.88
C SER A 135 11.06 16.04 -2.67
N GLU A 136 12.31 15.85 -2.26
CA GLU A 136 13.32 16.92 -2.26
C GLU A 136 13.79 17.30 -3.68
N GLU A 137 13.58 16.40 -4.66
CA GLU A 137 14.13 16.54 -6.03
C GLU A 137 13.08 16.93 -7.09
N ASP A 138 11.81 16.51 -6.96
CA ASP A 138 10.75 16.80 -7.93
C ASP A 138 9.80 17.92 -7.48
N ASN A 139 9.19 18.63 -8.44
CA ASN A 139 8.16 19.62 -8.17
C ASN A 139 6.87 18.91 -7.68
N PRO A 140 6.44 19.08 -6.42
CA PRO A 140 5.28 18.39 -5.87
C PRO A 140 4.00 18.63 -6.69
N LEU A 141 3.87 19.82 -7.29
CA LEU A 141 2.72 20.16 -8.13
C LEU A 141 2.68 19.33 -9.42
N ALA A 142 3.83 19.04 -10.03
CA ALA A 142 3.90 18.24 -11.24
C ALA A 142 3.49 16.79 -10.98
N LEU A 143 4.04 16.18 -9.91
CA LEU A 143 3.63 14.84 -9.46
C LEU A 143 2.14 14.79 -9.14
N LYS A 144 1.61 15.87 -8.53
CA LYS A 144 0.19 15.96 -8.23
C LYS A 144 -0.67 16.13 -9.48
N ALA A 145 -0.23 16.89 -10.47
CA ALA A 145 -0.93 17.02 -11.75
C ALA A 145 -1.00 15.68 -12.48
N ASP A 146 0.10 14.91 -12.53
CA ASP A 146 0.13 13.56 -13.12
C ASP A 146 -0.81 12.60 -12.39
N PHE A 147 -0.88 12.69 -11.06
CA PHE A 147 -1.82 11.92 -10.26
C PHE A 147 -3.28 12.27 -10.59
N ILE A 148 -3.62 13.56 -10.68
CA ILE A 148 -4.97 14.02 -11.01
C ILE A 148 -5.35 13.67 -12.45
N LEU A 149 -4.41 13.69 -13.39
CA LEU A 149 -4.62 13.20 -14.75
C LEU A 149 -4.98 11.71 -14.74
N SER A 150 -4.23 10.89 -14.00
CA SER A 150 -4.50 9.45 -13.84
C SER A 150 -5.87 9.20 -13.22
N LEU A 151 -6.25 10.00 -12.23
CA LEU A 151 -7.58 9.95 -11.60
C LEU A 151 -8.68 10.32 -12.59
N CYS A 152 -8.51 11.40 -13.37
CA CYS A 152 -9.48 11.82 -14.38
C CYS A 152 -9.61 10.77 -15.50
N GLU A 153 -8.53 10.09 -15.88
CA GLU A 153 -8.56 9.01 -16.86
C GLU A 153 -9.40 7.82 -16.37
N LEU A 154 -9.29 7.46 -15.10
CA LEU A 154 -10.15 6.44 -14.47
C LEU A 154 -11.61 6.85 -14.39
N VAL A 155 -11.89 8.14 -14.14
CA VAL A 155 -13.22 8.71 -13.98
C VAL A 155 -13.96 8.83 -15.31
N VAL A 156 -13.35 9.45 -16.32
CA VAL A 156 -13.96 9.66 -17.63
C VAL A 156 -14.36 8.33 -18.24
N GLY A 157 -13.49 7.32 -18.12
CA GLY A 157 -13.79 5.95 -18.50
C GLY A 157 -14.00 5.78 -20.00
N GLY A 158 -13.19 4.95 -20.64
CA GLY A 158 -13.36 4.70 -22.07
C GLY A 158 -12.28 3.80 -22.61
N LYS A 159 -12.50 3.25 -23.81
CA LYS A 159 -11.46 2.50 -24.53
C LYS A 159 -10.32 3.40 -25.01
N GLU A 160 -10.59 4.69 -25.19
CA GLU A 160 -9.64 5.67 -25.75
C GLU A 160 -8.99 6.57 -24.69
N GLY A 161 -9.42 6.48 -23.42
CA GLY A 161 -8.88 7.31 -22.33
C GLY A 161 -9.15 8.80 -22.52
N LEU A 162 -8.30 9.64 -21.92
CA LEU A 162 -8.32 11.10 -22.10
C LEU A 162 -7.66 11.51 -23.41
N GLN A 163 -8.30 12.38 -24.17
CA GLN A 163 -7.75 13.02 -25.36
C GLN A 163 -6.62 14.00 -24.99
N PRO A 164 -5.65 14.27 -25.88
CA PRO A 164 -4.54 15.20 -25.60
C PRO A 164 -5.00 16.59 -25.15
N VAL A 165 -6.10 17.09 -25.73
CA VAL A 165 -6.70 18.39 -25.37
C VAL A 165 -7.27 18.34 -23.95
N GLU A 166 -7.98 17.27 -23.58
CA GLU A 166 -8.51 17.08 -22.22
C GLU A 166 -7.38 17.05 -21.18
N LYS A 167 -6.28 16.35 -21.47
CA LYS A 167 -5.09 16.34 -20.60
C LYS A 167 -4.52 17.74 -20.39
N THR A 168 -4.42 18.52 -21.46
CA THR A 168 -3.92 19.90 -21.42
C THR A 168 -4.83 20.80 -20.58
N VAL A 169 -6.15 20.65 -20.74
CA VAL A 169 -7.14 21.41 -19.98
C VAL A 169 -7.09 21.06 -18.49
N ILE A 170 -7.01 19.77 -18.15
CA ILE A 170 -6.90 19.30 -16.75
C ILE A 170 -5.63 19.86 -16.11
N ASP A 171 -4.48 19.71 -16.77
CA ASP A 171 -3.20 20.22 -16.26
C ASP A 171 -3.24 21.72 -15.99
N ARG A 172 -3.79 22.51 -16.93
CA ARG A 172 -3.98 23.95 -16.77
C ARG A 172 -4.89 24.27 -15.57
N CYS A 173 -6.00 23.55 -15.41
CA CYS A 173 -6.94 23.78 -14.29
C CYS A 173 -6.31 23.43 -12.94
N VAL A 174 -5.54 22.34 -12.86
CA VAL A 174 -4.78 21.95 -11.66
C VAL A 174 -3.85 23.10 -11.24
N HIS A 175 -3.06 23.65 -12.17
CA HIS A 175 -2.16 24.77 -11.87
C HIS A 175 -2.91 26.02 -11.39
N VAL A 176 -4.08 26.33 -11.96
CA VAL A 176 -4.92 27.47 -11.52
C VAL A 176 -5.44 27.27 -10.10
N VAL A 177 -5.90 26.06 -9.78
CA VAL A 177 -6.45 25.71 -8.47
C VAL A 177 -5.36 25.76 -7.40
N TYR A 178 -4.22 25.10 -7.62
CA TYR A 178 -3.13 25.09 -6.65
C TYR A 178 -2.42 26.45 -6.53
N ARG A 179 -2.42 27.30 -7.57
CA ARG A 179 -1.89 28.67 -7.45
C ARG A 179 -2.56 29.43 -6.31
N LYS A 180 -3.90 29.33 -6.20
CA LYS A 180 -4.65 29.96 -5.11
C LYS A 180 -4.29 29.40 -3.74
N TYR A 181 -4.04 28.09 -3.67
CA TYR A 181 -3.58 27.45 -2.43
C TYR A 181 -2.19 27.92 -2.02
N PHE A 182 -1.24 28.00 -2.96
CA PHE A 182 0.13 28.45 -2.66
C PHE A 182 0.22 29.93 -2.29
N GLU A 183 -0.78 30.76 -2.62
CA GLU A 183 -0.89 32.13 -2.12
C GLU A 183 -1.17 32.19 -0.61
N ASN A 184 -1.88 31.20 -0.06
CA ASN A 184 -2.15 31.07 1.38
C ASN A 184 -2.28 29.59 1.81
N PRO A 185 -1.14 28.89 2.00
CA PRO A 185 -1.12 27.44 2.20
C PRO A 185 -1.51 27.07 3.64
N THR A 186 -2.81 27.04 3.91
CA THR A 186 -3.38 26.52 5.17
C THR A 186 -4.22 25.27 4.89
N PRO A 187 -4.33 24.33 5.85
CA PRO A 187 -5.12 23.11 5.67
C PRO A 187 -6.57 23.37 5.23
N GLU A 188 -7.16 24.48 5.68
CA GLU A 188 -8.52 24.90 5.32
C GLU A 188 -8.65 25.36 3.86
N ASN A 189 -7.55 25.84 3.26
CA ASN A 189 -7.51 26.26 1.86
C ASN A 189 -7.09 25.13 0.92
N MET A 190 -6.84 23.92 1.44
CA MET A 190 -6.45 22.77 0.62
C MET A 190 -7.51 22.54 -0.46
N PRO A 191 -7.14 22.48 -1.75
CA PRO A 191 -8.13 22.34 -2.82
C PRO A 191 -8.92 21.05 -2.71
N LEU A 192 -10.16 21.08 -3.20
CA LEU A 192 -11.03 19.91 -3.34
C LEU A 192 -11.26 19.56 -4.82
N LEU A 193 -11.85 18.39 -5.08
CA LEU A 193 -12.29 18.03 -6.43
C LEU A 193 -13.32 19.04 -6.98
N GLU A 194 -14.11 19.66 -6.10
CA GLU A 194 -15.01 20.74 -6.46
C GLU A 194 -14.29 21.96 -7.06
N ASP A 195 -13.12 22.32 -6.56
CA ASP A 195 -12.35 23.44 -7.11
C ASP A 195 -11.86 23.15 -8.52
N LEU A 196 -11.43 21.91 -8.77
CA LEU A 196 -11.05 21.45 -10.10
C LEU A 196 -12.26 21.45 -11.04
N TYR A 197 -13.41 20.93 -10.60
CA TYR A 197 -14.65 20.95 -11.37
C TYR A 197 -15.09 22.38 -11.72
N ASN A 198 -15.04 23.30 -10.75
CA ASN A 198 -15.38 24.70 -10.98
C ASN A 198 -14.38 25.36 -11.94
N ALA A 199 -13.08 25.06 -11.83
CA ALA A 199 -12.07 25.55 -12.77
C ALA A 199 -12.33 25.05 -14.20
N LEU A 200 -12.72 23.78 -14.37
CA LEU A 200 -13.07 23.20 -15.67
C LEU A 200 -14.30 23.88 -16.30
N LEU A 201 -15.31 24.23 -15.50
CA LEU A 201 -16.50 24.95 -15.99
C LEU A 201 -16.22 26.37 -16.48
N THR A 202 -15.15 27.00 -16.00
CA THR A 202 -14.75 28.35 -16.46
C THR A 202 -14.00 28.36 -17.79
N GLN A 203 -13.64 27.18 -18.31
CA GLN A 203 -12.93 27.05 -19.58
C GLN A 203 -13.92 27.13 -20.75
N ASP A 204 -13.51 27.77 -21.85
CA ASP A 204 -14.35 27.94 -23.03
C ASP A 204 -14.40 26.67 -23.90
N GLU A 205 -13.39 25.80 -23.79
CA GLU A 205 -13.24 24.60 -24.60
C GLU A 205 -14.33 23.54 -24.31
N PRO A 206 -14.92 22.90 -25.34
CA PRO A 206 -15.92 21.86 -25.16
C PRO A 206 -15.36 20.62 -24.44
N GLU A 207 -14.07 20.31 -24.59
CA GLU A 207 -13.36 19.24 -23.90
C GLU A 207 -13.36 19.44 -22.38
N ALA A 208 -13.26 20.68 -21.91
CA ALA A 208 -13.33 21.00 -20.50
C ALA A 208 -14.70 20.65 -19.90
N ARG A 209 -15.77 20.93 -20.65
CA ARG A 209 -17.15 20.60 -20.26
C ARG A 209 -17.39 19.10 -20.24
N HIS A 210 -16.76 18.36 -21.15
CA HIS A 210 -16.84 16.89 -21.16
C HIS A 210 -16.22 16.30 -19.89
N VAL A 211 -15.01 16.72 -19.53
CA VAL A 211 -14.34 16.28 -18.28
C VAL A 211 -15.14 16.72 -17.05
N ALA A 212 -15.65 17.95 -17.02
CA ALA A 212 -16.47 18.46 -15.92
C ALA A 212 -17.75 17.62 -15.72
N ALA A 213 -18.44 17.25 -16.80
CA ALA A 213 -19.63 16.41 -16.75
C ALA A 213 -19.31 15.00 -16.19
N ALA A 214 -18.16 14.42 -16.56
CA ALA A 214 -17.71 13.15 -15.99
C ALA A 214 -17.38 13.25 -14.49
N LEU A 215 -16.79 14.37 -14.05
CA LEU A 215 -16.47 14.62 -12.64
C LEU A 215 -17.69 14.96 -11.77
N GLU A 216 -18.79 15.44 -12.36
CA GLU A 216 -19.96 15.95 -11.63
C GLU A 216 -20.51 14.94 -10.60
N ILE A 217 -20.57 13.65 -10.95
CA ILE A 217 -21.07 12.60 -10.05
C ILE A 217 -20.19 12.39 -8.80
N TYR A 218 -18.89 12.69 -8.91
CA TYR A 218 -17.89 12.58 -7.83
C TYR A 218 -17.75 13.87 -7.01
N VAL A 219 -18.39 14.96 -7.43
CA VAL A 219 -18.36 16.25 -6.74
C VAL A 219 -19.71 16.56 -6.09
N LYS A 220 -20.77 16.59 -6.90
CA LYS A 220 -22.14 16.95 -6.47
C LYS A 220 -23.08 15.75 -6.42
N GLY A 221 -22.71 14.65 -7.07
CA GLY A 221 -23.53 13.45 -7.16
C GLY A 221 -23.40 12.51 -5.97
N SER A 222 -23.88 11.29 -6.18
CA SER A 222 -23.94 10.23 -5.16
C SER A 222 -22.59 9.60 -4.81
N LEU A 223 -21.51 9.94 -5.53
CA LEU A 223 -20.18 9.36 -5.37
C LEU A 223 -19.16 10.38 -4.81
N ASN A 224 -19.64 11.39 -4.09
CA ASN A 224 -18.87 12.53 -3.59
C ASN A 224 -17.93 12.24 -2.40
N ILE A 225 -17.62 10.97 -2.12
CA ILE A 225 -16.82 10.57 -0.97
C ILE A 225 -15.40 11.16 -0.95
N PHE A 226 -14.89 11.52 -2.12
CA PHE A 226 -13.55 12.09 -2.30
C PHE A 226 -13.56 13.63 -2.40
N ASN A 227 -14.72 14.27 -2.27
CA ASN A 227 -14.86 15.73 -2.31
C ASN A 227 -14.96 16.34 -0.90
N HIS A 228 -14.09 15.89 0.00
CA HIS A 228 -14.02 16.34 1.38
C HIS A 228 -12.56 16.50 1.78
N HIS A 229 -12.27 17.41 2.71
CA HIS A 229 -10.93 17.53 3.28
C HIS A 229 -10.51 16.25 3.98
N THR A 230 -9.25 15.88 3.85
CA THR A 230 -8.67 14.75 4.58
C THR A 230 -8.84 14.98 6.07
N ASN A 231 -9.42 14.00 6.77
CA ASN A 231 -9.62 14.05 8.22
C ASN A 231 -9.07 12.80 8.93
N VAL A 232 -8.23 12.05 8.21
CA VAL A 232 -7.61 10.83 8.68
C VAL A 232 -6.15 11.12 8.98
N ASP A 233 -5.74 10.88 10.22
CA ASP A 233 -4.35 11.01 10.66
C ASP A 233 -3.74 9.63 10.91
N ILE A 234 -2.60 9.37 10.30
CA ILE A 234 -1.88 8.10 10.40
C ILE A 234 -0.86 8.22 11.52
N HIS A 235 -1.15 7.58 12.65
CA HIS A 235 -0.32 7.64 13.86
C HIS A 235 0.17 6.25 14.30
N ASN A 236 -0.11 5.22 13.50
CA ASN A 236 0.23 3.84 13.79
C ASN A 236 1.13 3.26 12.70
N ARG A 237 2.06 2.40 13.10
CA ARG A 237 2.98 1.70 12.20
C ARG A 237 2.26 0.68 11.32
N ILE A 238 1.14 0.11 11.78
CA ILE A 238 0.32 -0.81 11.00
C ILE A 238 -1.06 -0.21 10.72
N VAL A 239 -1.34 0.03 9.45
CA VAL A 239 -2.55 0.72 8.97
C VAL A 239 -3.24 -0.09 7.90
N CYS A 240 -4.57 -0.20 8.00
CA CYS A 240 -5.42 -0.86 7.02
C CYS A 240 -6.48 0.11 6.49
N PHE A 241 -6.46 0.38 5.20
CA PHE A 241 -7.52 1.07 4.47
C PHE A 241 -8.58 0.06 4.04
N ASP A 242 -9.69 0.02 4.76
CA ASP A 242 -10.85 -0.80 4.41
C ASP A 242 -11.71 -0.05 3.39
N ILE A 243 -11.63 -0.51 2.14
CA ILE A 243 -12.41 0.02 1.00
C ILE A 243 -13.53 -0.92 0.57
N LYS A 244 -13.94 -1.87 1.43
CA LYS A 244 -14.97 -2.87 1.10
C LYS A 244 -16.30 -2.24 0.73
N GLN A 245 -16.69 -1.17 1.43
CA GLN A 245 -17.95 -0.47 1.26
C GLN A 245 -17.99 0.41 0.01
N LEU A 246 -16.85 0.63 -0.67
CA LEU A 246 -16.83 1.33 -1.95
C LEU A 246 -17.55 0.51 -3.02
N GLY A 247 -18.39 1.18 -3.80
CA GLY A 247 -18.99 0.59 -5.00
C GLY A 247 -17.91 0.20 -6.04
N LYS A 248 -18.26 -0.67 -7.00
CA LYS A 248 -17.30 -1.18 -8.02
C LYS A 248 -16.52 -0.08 -8.76
N GLN A 249 -17.17 1.05 -9.05
CA GLN A 249 -16.52 2.20 -9.69
C GLN A 249 -15.54 2.89 -8.74
N LEU A 250 -15.95 3.17 -7.51
CA LEU A 250 -15.12 3.83 -6.49
C LEU A 250 -13.96 2.97 -6.02
N LYS A 251 -14.04 1.63 -6.07
CA LYS A 251 -12.91 0.76 -5.69
C LYS A 251 -11.66 1.02 -6.50
N LYS A 252 -11.79 1.32 -7.80
CA LYS A 252 -10.64 1.67 -8.65
C LYS A 252 -9.94 2.94 -8.17
N LEU A 253 -10.72 3.95 -7.78
CA LEU A 253 -10.20 5.19 -7.21
C LEU A 253 -9.61 4.96 -5.82
N GLY A 254 -10.26 4.12 -5.00
CA GLY A 254 -9.73 3.70 -3.70
C GLY A 254 -8.34 3.07 -3.80
N PHE A 255 -8.12 2.17 -4.77
CA PHE A 255 -6.78 1.60 -5.01
C PHE A 255 -5.73 2.60 -5.49
N LEU A 256 -6.13 3.69 -6.14
CA LEU A 256 -5.20 4.73 -6.56
C LEU A 256 -4.82 5.65 -5.39
N LEU A 257 -5.73 5.81 -4.42
CA LEU A 257 -5.59 6.74 -3.30
C LEU A 257 -4.95 6.13 -2.04
N CYS A 258 -5.16 4.82 -1.81
CA CYS A 258 -4.67 4.08 -0.65
C CYS A 258 -3.44 3.26 -1.02
#